data_AF-A0A7R8H354-F1
#
_entry.id   AF-A0A7R8H354-F1
#
_cell.length_a   1.000
_cell.length_b   1.000
_cell.length_c   1.000
_cell.angle_alpha   90.00
_cell.angle_beta   90.00
_cell.angle_gamma   90.00
#
_symmetry.space_group_name_H-M   'P 1'
#
loop_
_entity.id
_entity.type
_entity.pdbx_description
1 polymer ?
#
loop_
_entity_poly.entity_id
_entity_poly.type
_entity_poly.pdbx_seq_one_letter_code
_entity_poly.pdbx_strand_id
1 'polypeptide(L)'
;MITALGNKNKYSAREMLLFATVIFAEDDYVCDDSNSAVTNNCMGCICQASSSCNQTIGCISGNSLCGPFLISKPFWLDAGACALNGDNPSSPTAFINCANDIACAAKTIRSYVNRFQKDCNGDQVETCEDFAMIHKNGGWNCGNNIDNTDYGMFFTECKDNILSSGGSL
;
A
#
# COMPACT_ATOMS: atom_id res chain seq x y z
N MET A 1 -4.56 -31.50 -52.01
CA MET A 1 -4.23 -30.15 -51.52
C MET A 1 -3.09 -30.29 -50.53
N ILE A 2 -1.89 -29.95 -50.98
CA ILE A 2 -0.60 -30.04 -50.26
C ILE A 2 -0.37 -28.67 -49.60
N THR A 3 0.14 -28.54 -48.36
CA THR A 3 1.55 -28.32 -47.95
C THR A 3 1.54 -28.26 -46.40
N ALA A 4 2.24 -29.05 -45.59
CA ALA A 4 3.68 -29.19 -45.31
C ALA A 4 4.39 -27.95 -44.69
N LEU A 5 4.73 -28.10 -43.39
CA LEU A 5 5.97 -27.73 -42.66
C LEU A 5 6.46 -26.27 -42.60
N GLY A 6 6.47 -25.76 -41.36
CA GLY A 6 7.48 -24.95 -40.66
C GLY A 6 8.28 -23.85 -41.38
N ASN A 7 8.28 -22.64 -40.81
CA ASN A 7 9.50 -21.82 -40.82
C ASN A 7 9.56 -20.78 -39.68
N LYS A 8 10.77 -20.66 -39.13
CA LYS A 8 11.20 -19.62 -38.20
C LYS A 8 11.19 -18.28 -38.96
N ASN A 9 10.36 -17.32 -38.55
CA ASN A 9 10.54 -15.96 -39.05
C ASN A 9 11.68 -15.28 -38.29
N LYS A 10 12.85 -15.41 -38.91
CA LYS A 10 13.95 -14.46 -38.86
C LYS A 10 13.38 -13.07 -39.16
N TYR A 11 13.30 -12.19 -38.17
CA TYR A 11 13.07 -10.78 -38.45
C TYR A 11 14.37 -10.22 -39.05
N SER A 12 14.34 -10.01 -40.36
CA SER A 12 15.41 -9.44 -41.18
C SER A 12 15.62 -7.98 -40.78
N ALA A 13 16.81 -7.64 -40.31
CA ALA A 13 17.21 -6.29 -39.96
C ALA A 13 17.29 -5.40 -41.21
N ARG A 14 16.18 -4.74 -41.55
CA ARG A 14 16.08 -3.53 -42.39
C ARG A 14 14.64 -3.05 -42.30
N GLU A 15 14.45 -1.74 -42.17
CA GLU A 15 13.20 -1.04 -41.83
C GLU A 15 12.95 -0.86 -40.31
N MET A 16 13.76 0.02 -39.70
CA MET A 16 13.43 0.72 -38.45
C MET A 16 12.21 1.64 -38.69
N LEU A 17 11.03 1.25 -38.23
CA LEU A 17 9.92 2.20 -38.04
C LEU A 17 9.75 2.44 -36.53
N LEU A 18 10.13 3.65 -36.12
CA LEU A 18 10.14 4.16 -34.75
C LEU A 18 8.74 4.18 -34.12
N PHE A 19 8.34 3.07 -33.51
CA PHE A 19 7.44 3.12 -32.37
C PHE A 19 8.30 2.81 -31.15
N ALA A 20 8.75 3.87 -30.47
CA ALA A 20 9.25 3.70 -29.11
C ALA A 20 8.04 3.34 -28.25
N THR A 21 7.70 2.05 -28.17
CA THR A 21 6.87 1.56 -27.08
C THR A 21 7.66 1.82 -25.83
N VAL A 22 7.26 2.83 -25.06
CA VAL A 22 7.66 2.92 -23.66
C VAL A 22 7.11 1.65 -23.03
N ILE A 23 7.95 0.64 -22.90
CA ILE A 23 7.68 -0.51 -22.04
C ILE A 23 7.74 0.11 -20.65
N PHE A 24 6.59 0.51 -20.10
CA PHE A 24 6.48 0.64 -18.66
C PHE A 24 6.81 -0.76 -18.15
N ALA A 25 7.98 -0.93 -17.56
CA ALA A 25 8.22 -2.11 -16.76
C ALA A 25 7.11 -2.09 -15.70
N GLU A 26 6.17 -3.04 -15.78
CA GLU A 26 5.31 -3.33 -14.65
C GLU A 26 6.27 -3.76 -13.55
N ASP A 27 6.47 -2.87 -12.57
CA ASP A 27 7.24 -3.18 -11.40
C ASP A 27 6.41 -4.22 -10.65
N ASP A 28 6.74 -5.50 -10.85
CA ASP A 28 6.14 -6.70 -10.26
C ASP A 28 6.39 -6.73 -8.74
N TYR A 29 6.02 -5.66 -8.04
CA TYR A 29 6.12 -5.58 -6.60
C TYR A 29 5.11 -6.55 -5.99
N VAL A 30 5.63 -7.49 -5.20
CA VAL A 30 4.83 -8.51 -4.51
C VAL A 30 4.66 -8.10 -3.06
N CYS A 31 3.48 -8.40 -2.49
CA CYS A 31 3.21 -8.21 -1.08
C CYS A 31 4.30 -8.81 -0.18
N ASP A 32 5.05 -7.94 0.50
CA ASP A 32 6.17 -8.27 1.38
C ASP A 32 6.18 -7.35 2.61
N ASP A 33 5.82 -7.90 3.77
CA ASP A 33 5.89 -7.22 5.06
C ASP A 33 7.16 -7.55 5.87
N SER A 34 8.12 -8.25 5.26
CA SER A 34 9.38 -8.59 5.93
C SER A 34 10.18 -7.33 6.25
N ASN A 35 10.83 -7.32 7.42
CA ASN A 35 11.69 -6.24 7.90
C ASN A 35 11.03 -4.83 7.93
N SER A 36 9.69 -4.76 7.98
CA SER A 36 9.01 -3.47 7.99
C SER A 36 9.35 -2.66 9.25
N ALA A 37 9.67 -1.38 9.05
CA ALA A 37 9.91 -0.43 10.13
C ALA A 37 8.63 -0.07 10.89
N VAL A 38 7.44 -0.42 10.36
CA VAL A 38 6.16 -0.14 11.02
C VAL A 38 5.93 -1.10 12.19
N THR A 39 6.16 -0.60 13.41
CA THR A 39 5.91 -1.33 14.64
C THR A 39 4.41 -1.60 14.87
N ASN A 40 4.08 -2.53 15.77
CA ASN A 40 2.69 -2.79 16.14
C ASN A 40 2.01 -1.57 16.81
N ASN A 41 2.76 -0.80 17.59
CA ASN A 41 2.23 0.43 18.22
C ASN A 41 1.94 1.48 17.15
N CYS A 42 2.86 1.66 16.19
CA CYS A 42 2.65 2.56 15.06
C CYS A 42 1.40 2.16 14.25
N MET A 43 1.28 0.87 13.93
CA MET A 43 0.12 0.32 13.25
C MET A 43 -1.19 0.59 14.03
N GLY A 44 -1.16 0.48 15.35
CA GLY A 44 -2.29 0.79 16.22
C GLY A 44 -2.75 2.25 16.09
N CYS A 45 -1.80 3.20 16.07
CA CYS A 45 -2.13 4.62 15.91
C CYS A 45 -2.66 4.96 14.51
N ILE A 46 -2.13 4.34 13.46
CA ILE A 46 -2.70 4.46 12.11
C ILE A 46 -4.13 3.93 12.08
N CYS A 47 -4.39 2.77 12.70
CA CYS A 47 -5.73 2.18 12.80
C CYS A 47 -6.72 3.11 13.51
N GLN A 48 -6.29 3.68 14.65
CA GLN A 48 -7.09 4.60 15.44
C GLN A 48 -7.42 5.87 14.65
N ALA A 49 -6.44 6.45 13.95
CA ALA A 49 -6.61 7.64 13.13
C ALA A 49 -7.51 7.42 11.92
N SER A 50 -7.51 6.22 11.34
CA SER A 50 -8.34 5.89 10.19
C SER A 50 -9.83 5.75 10.53
N SER A 51 -10.16 4.95 11.53
CA SER A 51 -11.57 4.57 11.79
C SER A 51 -11.91 4.39 13.26
N SER A 52 -11.08 4.91 14.18
CA SER A 52 -11.06 4.47 15.58
C SER A 52 -10.87 2.95 15.70
N CYS A 53 -10.08 2.39 14.77
CA CYS A 53 -9.83 0.96 14.62
C CYS A 53 -11.09 0.09 14.59
N ASN A 54 -12.15 0.57 13.93
CA ASN A 54 -13.41 -0.15 13.82
C ASN A 54 -13.29 -1.31 12.82
N GLN A 55 -13.06 -2.52 13.34
CA GLN A 55 -12.93 -3.74 12.54
C GLN A 55 -14.24 -4.20 11.87
N THR A 56 -15.37 -3.59 12.21
CA THR A 56 -16.69 -3.94 11.67
C THR A 56 -17.22 -2.92 10.66
N ILE A 57 -16.44 -1.88 10.33
CA ILE A 57 -16.88 -0.77 9.48
C ILE A 57 -17.22 -1.18 8.04
N GLY A 58 -16.67 -2.29 7.56
CA GLY A 58 -16.85 -2.71 6.17
C GLY A 58 -16.16 -1.74 5.21
N CYS A 59 -16.83 -1.41 4.11
CA CYS A 59 -16.35 -0.41 3.14
C CYS A 59 -17.26 0.81 3.09
N ILE A 60 -16.65 1.98 2.96
CA ILE A 60 -17.33 3.28 2.88
C ILE A 60 -17.04 3.98 1.55
N SER A 61 -17.67 5.13 1.33
CA SER A 61 -17.43 5.98 0.14
C SER A 61 -17.61 5.21 -1.18
N GLY A 62 -18.68 4.41 -1.28
CA GLY A 62 -18.96 3.61 -2.48
C GLY A 62 -17.97 2.47 -2.72
N ASN A 63 -17.53 1.80 -1.64
CA ASN A 63 -16.53 0.72 -1.66
C ASN A 63 -15.10 1.15 -2.05
N SER A 64 -14.78 2.45 -1.93
CA SER A 64 -13.45 2.96 -2.27
C SER A 64 -12.44 2.90 -1.12
N LEU A 65 -12.92 2.83 0.13
CA LEU A 65 -12.11 2.72 1.35
C LEU A 65 -12.67 1.60 2.22
N CYS A 66 -11.84 0.64 2.60
CA CYS A 66 -12.30 -0.57 3.27
C CYS A 66 -11.53 -0.87 4.57
N GLY A 67 -12.25 -1.44 5.53
CA GLY A 67 -11.74 -1.98 6.78
C GLY A 67 -11.24 -0.96 7.78
N PRO A 68 -10.62 -1.45 8.88
CA PRO A 68 -10.25 -0.61 10.02
C PRO A 68 -9.19 0.45 9.66
N PHE A 69 -8.44 0.24 8.60
CA PHE A 69 -7.43 1.19 8.12
C PHE A 69 -7.94 2.11 7.00
N LEU A 70 -9.16 1.90 6.48
CA LEU A 70 -9.70 2.64 5.33
C LEU A 70 -8.77 2.57 4.10
N ILE A 71 -8.26 1.39 3.78
CA ILE A 71 -7.36 1.16 2.64
C ILE A 71 -8.15 1.30 1.34
N SER A 72 -7.55 1.97 0.35
CA SER A 72 -8.09 2.05 -1.01
C SER A 72 -7.56 0.94 -1.90
N LYS A 73 -8.30 0.62 -2.98
CA LYS A 73 -7.83 -0.38 -3.95
C LYS A 73 -6.49 -0.01 -4.62
N PRO A 74 -6.24 1.24 -5.04
CA PRO A 74 -4.92 1.63 -5.56
C PRO A 74 -3.81 1.44 -4.54
N PHE A 75 -4.01 1.85 -3.27
CA PHE A 75 -3.05 1.62 -2.20
C PHE A 75 -2.72 0.13 -2.04
N TRP A 76 -3.75 -0.72 -2.05
CA TRP A 76 -3.59 -2.17 -1.96
C TRP A 76 -2.84 -2.78 -3.17
N LEU A 77 -3.11 -2.30 -4.39
CA LEU A 77 -2.38 -2.74 -5.59
C LEU A 77 -0.90 -2.34 -5.53
N ASP A 78 -0.63 -1.10 -5.14
CA ASP A 78 0.73 -0.56 -4.99
C ASP A 78 1.52 -1.26 -3.88
N ALA A 79 0.84 -1.82 -2.88
CA ALA A 79 1.39 -2.70 -1.85
C ALA A 79 1.61 -4.15 -2.32
N GLY A 80 1.47 -4.45 -3.61
CA GLY A 80 1.67 -5.79 -4.17
C GLY A 80 0.50 -6.74 -3.95
N ALA A 81 -0.72 -6.20 -3.84
CA ALA A 81 -1.99 -6.94 -3.83
C ALA A 81 -2.05 -8.04 -2.76
N CYS A 82 -1.67 -7.72 -1.52
CA CYS A 82 -1.73 -8.65 -0.39
C CYS A 82 -3.08 -9.38 -0.29
N ALA A 83 -3.07 -10.70 -0.11
CA ALA A 83 -4.30 -11.48 -0.01
C ALA A 83 -4.28 -12.35 1.23
N LEU A 84 -5.48 -12.77 1.67
CA LEU A 84 -5.63 -13.78 2.70
C LEU A 84 -4.99 -15.10 2.25
N ASN A 85 -4.56 -15.91 3.21
CA ASN A 85 -4.01 -17.24 2.90
C ASN A 85 -5.04 -18.08 2.13
N GLY A 86 -4.66 -18.53 0.94
CA GLY A 86 -5.52 -19.32 0.05
C GLY A 86 -6.47 -18.49 -0.83
N ASP A 87 -6.52 -17.17 -0.68
CA ASP A 87 -7.24 -16.30 -1.61
C ASP A 87 -6.35 -15.99 -2.84
N ASN A 88 -6.98 -15.67 -3.97
CA ASN A 88 -6.26 -15.31 -5.20
C ASN A 88 -6.12 -13.78 -5.27
N PRO A 89 -4.89 -13.21 -5.25
CA PRO A 89 -4.68 -11.77 -5.38
C PRO A 89 -5.33 -11.13 -6.61
N SER A 90 -5.52 -11.87 -7.70
CA SER A 90 -6.18 -11.39 -8.91
C SER A 90 -7.72 -11.46 -8.85
N SER A 91 -8.30 -11.98 -7.77
CA SER A 91 -9.75 -12.05 -7.59
C SER A 91 -10.36 -10.65 -7.43
N PRO A 92 -11.55 -10.37 -8.01
CA PRO A 92 -12.26 -9.12 -7.79
C PRO A 92 -12.57 -8.83 -6.32
N THR A 93 -12.63 -9.85 -5.47
CA THR A 93 -12.95 -9.74 -4.04
C THR A 93 -11.72 -9.65 -3.13
N ALA A 94 -10.52 -9.95 -3.62
CA ALA A 94 -9.31 -10.08 -2.79
C ALA A 94 -9.00 -8.80 -2.01
N PHE A 95 -9.12 -7.64 -2.65
CA PHE A 95 -8.97 -6.33 -2.01
C PHE A 95 -9.94 -6.18 -0.82
N ILE A 96 -11.24 -6.41 -1.05
CA ILE A 96 -12.27 -6.21 -0.02
C ILE A 96 -12.05 -7.18 1.13
N ASN A 97 -11.76 -8.45 0.82
CA ASN A 97 -11.48 -9.48 1.81
C ASN A 97 -10.27 -9.11 2.68
N CYS A 98 -9.16 -8.73 2.05
CA CYS A 98 -7.93 -8.40 2.75
C CYS A 98 -8.06 -7.10 3.56
N ALA A 99 -8.65 -6.04 2.98
CA ALA A 99 -8.78 -4.77 3.67
C ALA A 99 -9.67 -4.86 4.92
N ASN A 100 -10.70 -5.73 4.91
CA ASN A 100 -11.56 -5.96 6.08
C ASN A 100 -10.98 -6.93 7.12
N ASP A 101 -9.91 -7.66 6.81
CA ASP A 101 -9.18 -8.47 7.77
C ASP A 101 -8.02 -7.67 8.38
N ILE A 102 -8.02 -7.47 9.69
CA ILE A 102 -7.04 -6.58 10.35
C ILE A 102 -5.59 -7.02 10.12
N ALA A 103 -5.32 -8.34 10.04
CA ALA A 103 -3.97 -8.85 9.84
C ALA A 103 -3.51 -8.65 8.39
N CYS A 104 -4.36 -8.94 7.41
CA CYS A 104 -4.07 -8.74 5.99
C CYS A 104 -3.97 -7.25 5.64
N ALA A 105 -4.82 -6.41 6.23
CA ALA A 105 -4.73 -4.96 6.08
C ALA A 105 -3.43 -4.40 6.67
N ALA A 106 -3.03 -4.83 7.88
CA ALA A 106 -1.76 -4.43 8.46
C ALA A 106 -0.56 -4.90 7.62
N LYS A 107 -0.62 -6.12 7.05
CA LYS A 107 0.36 -6.63 6.08
C LYS A 107 0.46 -5.73 4.84
N THR A 108 -0.69 -5.30 4.32
CA THR A 108 -0.78 -4.38 3.18
C THR A 108 -0.07 -3.06 3.48
N ILE A 109 -0.28 -2.47 4.66
CA ILE A 109 0.38 -1.22 5.05
C ILE A 109 1.88 -1.41 5.20
N ARG A 110 2.34 -2.49 5.85
CA ARG A 110 3.77 -2.80 5.97
C ARG A 110 4.45 -2.94 4.61
N SER A 111 3.82 -3.65 3.69
CA SER A 111 4.35 -3.80 2.33
C SER A 111 4.34 -2.47 1.57
N TYR A 112 3.28 -1.67 1.70
CA TYR A 112 3.27 -0.33 1.12
C TYR A 112 4.41 0.54 1.66
N VAL A 113 4.62 0.55 2.98
CA VAL A 113 5.71 1.31 3.60
C VAL A 113 7.07 0.78 3.16
N ASN A 114 7.27 -0.53 3.07
CA ASN A 114 8.51 -1.11 2.53
C ASN A 114 8.84 -0.59 1.12
N ARG A 115 7.82 -0.30 0.30
CA ARG A 115 8.00 0.23 -1.05
C ARG A 115 8.20 1.75 -1.09
N PHE A 116 7.52 2.49 -0.22
CA PHE A 116 7.38 3.95 -0.33
C PHE A 116 7.99 4.77 0.81
N GLN A 117 8.55 4.12 1.85
CA GLN A 117 9.14 4.82 2.99
C GLN A 117 10.22 5.79 2.56
N LYS A 118 10.19 6.94 3.21
CA LYS A 118 11.09 8.08 3.06
C LYS A 118 10.73 9.10 4.13
N ASP A 119 11.65 10.01 4.40
CA ASP A 119 11.38 11.21 5.19
C ASP A 119 10.34 12.09 4.48
N CYS A 120 9.15 12.19 5.07
CA CYS A 120 8.00 12.90 4.51
C CYS A 120 7.85 14.29 5.12
N ASN A 121 8.27 14.48 6.38
CA ASN A 121 8.16 15.75 7.08
C ASN A 121 9.43 16.63 6.97
N GLY A 122 10.54 16.09 6.46
CA GLY A 122 11.81 16.78 6.24
C GLY A 122 12.72 16.88 7.48
N ASP A 123 12.49 16.08 8.52
CA ASP A 123 13.25 16.11 9.77
C ASP A 123 14.51 15.21 9.77
N GLN A 124 14.79 14.54 8.65
CA GLN A 124 15.92 13.65 8.40
C GLN A 124 15.84 12.28 9.12
N VAL A 125 14.69 11.91 9.69
CA VAL A 125 14.48 10.63 10.36
C VAL A 125 13.18 9.98 9.88
N GLU A 126 13.24 8.74 9.40
CA GLU A 126 12.03 7.98 9.07
C GLU A 126 11.41 7.43 10.36
N THR A 127 10.23 7.92 10.70
CA THR A 127 9.50 7.59 11.93
C THR A 127 8.07 7.12 11.63
N CYS A 128 7.36 6.74 12.70
CA CYS A 128 5.93 6.44 12.59
C CYS A 128 5.09 7.61 12.04
N GLU A 129 5.52 8.85 12.22
CA GLU A 129 4.85 10.02 11.64
C GLU A 129 4.88 9.95 10.11
N ASP A 130 6.03 9.65 9.52
CA ASP A 130 6.19 9.50 8.07
C ASP A 130 5.32 8.36 7.54
N PHE A 131 5.28 7.23 8.25
CA PHE A 131 4.44 6.10 7.87
C PHE A 131 2.94 6.44 7.93
N ALA A 132 2.52 7.25 8.90
CA ALA A 132 1.15 7.74 8.97
C ALA A 132 0.82 8.74 7.85
N MET A 133 1.77 9.61 7.48
CA MET A 133 1.64 10.51 6.34
C MET A 133 1.59 9.74 5.00
N ILE A 134 2.40 8.69 4.85
CA ILE A 134 2.37 7.78 3.70
C ILE A 134 1.02 7.06 3.61
N HIS A 135 0.50 6.56 4.73
CA HIS A 135 -0.82 5.93 4.76
C HIS A 135 -1.92 6.92 4.34
N LYS A 136 -1.88 8.14 4.90
CA LYS A 136 -2.92 9.16 4.66
C LYS A 136 -2.91 9.72 3.24
N ASN A 137 -1.72 10.00 2.69
CA ASN A 137 -1.56 10.78 1.46
C ASN A 137 -1.04 9.94 0.27
N GLY A 138 -0.65 8.69 0.52
CA GLY A 138 0.09 7.85 -0.43
C GLY A 138 1.57 8.22 -0.49
N GLY A 139 2.37 7.31 -1.05
CA GLY A 139 3.83 7.46 -1.10
C GLY A 139 4.31 8.72 -1.80
N TRP A 140 3.70 9.10 -2.93
CA TRP A 140 4.15 10.25 -3.72
C TRP A 140 3.83 11.61 -3.09
N ASN A 141 2.74 11.71 -2.33
CA ASN A 141 2.26 12.97 -1.74
C ASN A 141 2.42 13.01 -0.22
N CYS A 142 3.29 12.16 0.36
CA CYS A 142 3.40 12.05 1.80
C CYS A 142 3.83 13.35 2.48
N GLY A 143 4.49 14.28 1.77
CA GLY A 143 4.83 15.61 2.32
C GLY A 143 3.65 16.53 2.58
N ASN A 144 2.41 16.14 2.25
CA ASN A 144 1.22 16.88 2.65
C ASN A 144 1.02 16.77 4.17
N ASN A 145 1.02 17.91 4.85
CA ASN A 145 0.83 17.98 6.30
C ASN A 145 -0.55 17.41 6.74
N ILE A 146 -0.55 16.66 7.85
CA ILE A 146 -1.76 16.03 8.40
C ILE A 146 -2.29 16.69 9.68
N ASP A 147 -1.58 17.66 10.27
CA ASP A 147 -1.86 18.29 11.57
C ASP A 147 -3.26 18.92 11.65
N ASN A 148 -3.74 19.48 10.54
CA ASN A 148 -5.04 20.14 10.46
C ASN A 148 -6.14 19.21 9.93
N THR A 149 -6.00 17.90 10.14
CA THR A 149 -6.99 16.89 9.75
C THR A 149 -7.40 16.05 10.96
N ASP A 150 -8.63 15.53 10.96
CA ASP A 150 -9.08 14.60 12.01
C ASP A 150 -8.13 13.41 12.15
N TYR A 151 -7.60 12.92 11.02
CA TYR A 151 -6.62 11.83 11.00
C TYR A 151 -5.34 12.21 11.79
N GLY A 152 -4.74 13.36 11.51
CA GLY A 152 -3.51 13.79 12.20
C GLY A 152 -3.73 14.06 13.68
N MET A 153 -4.90 14.61 14.04
CA MET A 153 -5.29 14.82 15.44
C MET A 153 -5.35 13.49 16.21
N PHE A 154 -6.11 12.50 15.72
CA PHE A 154 -6.23 11.19 16.38
C PHE A 154 -4.92 10.40 16.35
N PHE A 155 -4.13 10.53 15.29
CA PHE A 155 -2.81 9.92 15.22
C PHE A 155 -1.87 10.49 16.28
N THR A 156 -1.78 11.82 16.39
CA THR A 156 -0.92 12.51 17.36
C THR A 156 -1.32 12.16 18.79
N GLU A 157 -2.62 12.14 19.10
CA GLU A 157 -3.10 11.74 20.41
C GLU A 157 -2.67 10.30 20.77
N CYS A 158 -2.82 9.35 19.84
CA CYS A 158 -2.38 7.97 20.07
C CYS A 158 -0.86 7.88 20.26
N LYS A 159 -0.09 8.54 19.39
CA LYS A 159 1.37 8.58 19.43
C LYS A 159 1.86 9.07 20.80
N ASP A 160 1.34 10.20 21.27
CA ASP A 160 1.75 10.82 22.53
C ASP A 160 1.39 9.94 23.74
N ASN A 161 0.24 9.27 23.70
CA ASN A 161 -0.17 8.31 24.73
C ASN A 161 0.77 7.09 24.81
N ILE A 162 1.22 6.55 23.66
CA ILE A 162 2.18 5.45 23.63
C ILE A 162 3.54 5.89 24.18
N LEU A 163 4.04 7.05 23.74
CA LEU A 163 5.35 7.56 24.15
C LEU A 163 5.38 7.92 25.65
N SER A 164 4.33 8.57 26.15
CA SER A 164 4.20 8.90 27.58
C SER A 164 4.08 7.67 28.48
N SER A 165 3.62 6.54 27.94
CA SER A 165 3.57 5.25 28.62
C SER A 165 4.88 4.46 28.53
N GLY A 166 5.94 5.02 27.92
CA GLY A 166 7.24 4.37 27.74
C GLY A 166 7.28 3.35 26.59
N GLY A 167 6.27 3.36 25.72
CA GLY A 167 6.25 2.54 24.51
C GLY A 167 7.16 3.11 23.42
N SER A 168 7.56 2.25 22.49
CA SER A 168 8.26 2.65 21.26
C SER A 168 7.32 2.61 20.06
N LEU A 169 7.60 3.44 19.06
CA LEU A 169 6.89 3.51 17.79
C LEU A 169 7.80 3.17 16.63
#